data_AF-A0A2V8GTA3-F1
#
_entry.id   AF-A0A2V8GTA3-F1
#
_cell.length_a   1.000
_cell.length_b   1.000
_cell.length_c   1.000
_cell.angle_alpha   90.00
_cell.angle_beta   90.00
_cell.angle_gamma   90.00
#
_symmetry.space_group_name_H-M   'P 1'
#
loop_
_entity.id
_entity.type
_entity.pdbx_description
1 polymer ?
#
loop_
_entity_poly.entity_id
_entity_poly.type
_entity_poly.pdbx_seq_one_letter_code
_entity_poly.pdbx_strand_id
1 'polypeptide(L)' 'MIVSKDTDFRERSYVEGFPPKIIWLDVGNAGTTAIAELLRRERQRIEHFKKQEETSLLILSLGAIAI' A
#
# COMPACT_ATOMS: atom_id res chain seq x y z
N MET A 1 0.61 -8.56 -6.95
CA MET A 1 0.55 -7.42 -6.01
C MET A 1 1.82 -6.61 -6.17
N ILE A 2 1.69 -5.29 -6.27
CA ILE A 2 2.81 -4.35 -6.47
C ILE A 2 2.86 -3.44 -5.24
N VAL A 3 4.06 -3.13 -4.74
CA VAL A 3 4.26 -2.20 -3.62
C VAL A 3 5.12 -1.04 -4.11
N SER A 4 4.61 0.18 -4.02
CA SER A 4 5.32 1.37 -4.53
C SER A 4 5.01 2.64 -3.74
N LYS A 5 5.96 3.58 -3.72
CA LYS A 5 5.72 4.97 -3.28
C LYS A 5 5.32 5.88 -4.43
N ASP A 6 5.56 5.42 -5.65
CA ASP A 6 5.37 6.21 -6.85
C ASP A 6 3.88 6.41 -7.11
N THR A 7 3.50 7.68 -7.23
CA THR A 7 2.13 8.14 -7.47
C THR A 7 1.56 7.63 -8.78
N ASP A 8 2.41 7.30 -9.76
CA ASP A 8 1.98 6.79 -11.07
C ASP A 8 1.23 5.45 -10.94
N PHE A 9 1.57 4.64 -9.93
CA PHE A 9 0.85 3.38 -9.64
C PHE A 9 -0.50 3.64 -8.95
N ARG A 10 -0.61 4.70 -8.14
CA ARG A 10 -1.88 5.07 -7.50
C ARG A 10 -2.90 5.49 -8.56
N GLU A 11 -2.48 6.28 -9.54
CA GLU A 11 -3.33 6.74 -10.63
C GLU A 11 -3.77 5.59 -11.54
N ARG A 12 -2.85 4.68 -11.90
CA ARG A 12 -3.19 3.47 -12.68
C ARG A 12 -4.16 2.55 -11.94
N SER A 13 -4.00 2.37 -10.63
CA SER A 13 -4.93 1.57 -9.81
C SER A 13 -6.37 2.09 -9.85
N TYR A 14 -6.54 3.41 -9.97
CA TYR A 14 -7.84 4.06 -10.00
C TYR A 14 -8.53 3.90 -11.36
N VAL A 15 -7.75 3.85 -12.45
CA VAL A 15 -8.26 3.73 -13.83
C VAL A 15 -8.52 2.27 -14.22
N GLU A 16 -7.64 1.34 -13.82
CA GLU A 16 -7.71 -0.07 -14.28
C GLU A 16 -8.50 -0.99 -13.34
N GLY A 17 -8.80 -0.56 -12.11
CA GLY A 17 -9.48 -1.42 -11.13
C GLY A 17 -8.66 -2.67 -10.81
N PHE A 18 -9.32 -3.81 -10.62
CA PHE A 18 -8.69 -5.13 -10.62
C PHE A 18 -8.36 -5.51 -12.07
N PRO A 19 -7.14 -5.99 -12.44
CA PRO A 19 -6.37 -6.99 -11.70
C PRO A 19 -5.04 -6.62 -11.01
N PRO A 20 -4.47 -5.40 -11.00
CA PRO A 20 -3.32 -5.12 -10.15
C PRO A 20 -3.74 -4.74 -8.72
N LYS A 21 -3.46 -5.62 -7.74
CA LYS A 21 -3.44 -5.23 -6.31
C LYS A 21 -2.24 -4.35 -6.02
N ILE A 22 -2.46 -3.10 -5.62
CA ILE A 22 -1.43 -2.10 -5.39
C ILE A 22 -1.41 -1.73 -3.91
N ILE A 23 -0.22 -1.77 -3.29
CA ILE A 23 0.05 -1.19 -1.99
C ILE A 23 0.82 0.11 -2.22
N TRP A 24 0.17 1.23 -1.94
CA TRP A 24 0.80 2.53 -2.05
C TRP A 24 1.36 2.97 -0.69
N LEU A 25 2.63 3.36 -0.70
CA LEU A 25 3.37 3.76 0.49
C LEU A 25 3.40 5.28 0.60
N ASP A 26 2.46 5.85 1.36
CA ASP A 26 2.34 7.28 1.62
C ASP A 26 3.27 7.70 2.77
N VAL A 27 4.56 7.83 2.47
CA VAL A 27 5.60 8.01 3.49
C VAL A 27 6.59 9.15 3.21
N GLY A 28 6.40 9.90 2.13
CA GLY A 28 7.37 10.92 1.69
C GLY A 28 8.79 10.36 1.49
N ASN A 29 9.81 11.17 1.80
CA ASN A 29 11.21 10.77 1.75
C ASN A 29 11.62 9.96 2.99
N ALA A 30 11.03 8.78 3.15
CA ALA A 30 11.39 7.85 4.21
C ALA A 30 12.53 6.93 3.77
N GLY A 31 13.50 6.71 4.65
CA GLY A 31 14.57 5.74 4.42
C GLY A 31 14.09 4.30 4.43
N THR A 32 14.89 3.39 3.86
CA THR A 32 14.59 1.95 3.75
C THR A 32 14.19 1.31 5.08
N THR A 33 14.84 1.69 6.19
CA THR A 33 14.54 1.14 7.53
C THR A 33 13.11 1.45 7.97
N ALA A 34 12.68 2.71 7.87
CA ALA A 34 11.33 3.12 8.26
C ALA A 34 10.26 2.42 7.40
N ILE A 35 10.55 2.18 6.13
CA ILE A 35 9.68 1.44 5.22
C ILE A 35 9.58 -0.02 5.61
N ALA A 36 10.70 -0.66 5.95
CA ALA A 36 10.73 -2.05 6.39
C ALA A 36 9.94 -2.23 7.70
N GLU A 37 10.06 -1.28 8.63
CA GLU A 37 9.29 -1.27 9.88
C GLU A 37 7.78 -1.09 9.61
N LEU A 38 7.41 -0.16 8.72
CA LEU A 38 6.02 0.03 8.28
C LEU A 38 5.44 -1.27 7.71
N LEU A 39 6.14 -1.91 6.78
CA LEU A 39 5.68 -3.16 6.15
C LEU A 39 5.56 -4.31 7.17
N ARG A 40 6.47 -4.38 8.15
CA ARG A 40 6.40 -5.37 9.23
C ARG A 40 5.21 -5.12 10.16
N ARG A 41 5.00 -3.86 10.57
CA ARG A 41 3.88 -3.44 11.41
C ARG A 41 2.53 -3.74 10.74
N GLU A 42 2.42 -3.44 9.45
CA GLU A 42 1.18 -3.52 8.67
C GLU A 42 0.95 -4.89 8.04
N ARG A 43 1.78 -5.89 8.35
CA ARG A 43 1.72 -7.23 7.74
C ARG A 43 0.33 -7.85 7.79
N GLN A 44 -0.41 -7.70 8.89
CA GLN A 44 -1.77 -8.24 9.00
C GLN A 44 -2.75 -7.57 8.02
N ARG A 45 -2.67 -6.25 7.85
CA ARG A 45 -3.48 -5.51 6.88
C ARG A 45 -3.15 -5.91 5.44
N ILE A 46 -1.87 -6.15 5.15
CA ILE A 46 -1.41 -6.66 3.86
C ILE A 46 -1.97 -8.06 3.56
N GLU A 47 -1.89 -8.99 4.52
CA GLU A 47 -2.46 -10.34 4.36
C GLU A 47 -3.97 -10.33 4.21
N HIS A 48 -4.67 -9.44 4.92
CA HIS A 48 -6.11 -9.25 4.77
C HIS A 48 -6.45 -8.71 3.38
N PHE A 49 -5.75 -7.67 2.94
CA PHE A 49 -5.92 -7.07 1.61
C PHE A 49 -5.68 -8.07 0.46
N LYS A 50 -4.73 -9.00 0.63
CA LYS A 50 -4.48 -10.07 -0.34
C LYS A 50 -5.69 -10.98 -0.53
N LYS A 51 -6.49 -11.22 0.52
CA LYS A 51 -7.66 -12.11 0.50
C LYS A 51 -8.95 -11.44 0.00
N GLN A 52 -9.02 -10.11 0.01
CA GLN A 52 -10.20 -9.36 -0.43
C GLN A 52 -10.23 -9.25 -1.96
N GLU A 53 -11.13 -9.94 -2.66
CA GLU A 53 -11.10 -9.98 -4.13
C GLU A 53 -11.46 -8.63 -4.79
N GLU A 54 -12.28 -7.81 -4.13
CA GLU A 54 -12.82 -6.56 -4.69
C GLU A 54 -11.95 -5.32 -4.39
N THR A 55 -10.91 -5.45 -3.56
CA THR A 55 -10.04 -4.31 -3.21
C THR A 55 -8.76 -4.31 -4.06
N SER A 56 -8.56 -3.23 -4.82
CA SER A 56 -7.40 -3.02 -5.69
C SER A 56 -6.30 -2.16 -5.06
N LEU A 57 -6.60 -1.32 -4.05
CA LEU A 57 -5.64 -0.40 -3.43
C LEU A 57 -5.61 -0.52 -1.89
N LEU A 58 -4.40 -0.57 -1.31
CA LEU A 58 -4.14 -0.41 0.11
C LEU A 58 -3.13 0.71 0.33
N ILE A 59 -3.45 1.68 1.19
CA ILE A 59 -2.55 2.79 1.53
C ILE A 59 -1.93 2.53 2.90
N LEU A 60 -0.60 2.60 2.98
CA LEU A 60 0.17 2.50 4.22
C LEU A 60 0.95 3.80 4.43
N SER A 61 0.78 4.42 5.59
CA SER A 61 1.46 5.66 5.97
C SER A 61 2.24 5.50 7.28
N LEU A 62 3.25 6.37 7.46
CA LEU A 62 4.04 6.43 8.70
C LEU A 62 3.29 7.14 9.83
N GLY A 63 2.27 7.95 9.50
CA GLY A 63 1.40 8.62 10.47
C GLY A 63 0.40 7.66 11.13
N ALA A 64 -0.08 8.03 12.31
CA ALA A 64 -1.03 7.25 13.10
C ALA A 64 -2.23 6.81 12.25
N ILE A 65 -2.64 5.57 12.48
CA ILE A 65 -3.78 4.87 11.88
C ILE A 65 -4.91 5.87 11.62
N ALA A 66 -5.17 6.18 10.34
CA ALA A 66 -6.40 6.85 9.97
C ALA A 66 -7.54 5.88 10.30
N ILE A 67 -8.30 6.22 11.35
CA ILE A 67 -9.52 5.55 11.81
C ILE A 67 -10.60 5.70 10.75
#